data_AF-A0A848ZSB5-F1
#
_entry.id   AF-A0A848ZSB5-F1
#
_cell.length_a   1.000
_cell.length_b   1.000
_cell.length_c   1.000
_cell.angle_alpha   90.00
_cell.angle_beta   90.00
_cell.angle_gamma   90.00
#
_symmetry.space_group_name_H-M   'P 1'
#
loop_
_entity.id
_entity.type
_entity.pdbx_description
1 polymer ?
#
loop_
_entity_poly.entity_id
_entity_poly.type
_entity_poly.pdbx_seq_one_letter_code
_entity_poly.pdbx_strand_id
1 'polypeptide(L)' 'MAIKQGEEDAKFVKKEEDKSRNYIFQDNKKTIIGAIIIMVMLAVIIMGIVLSGVFLES' A
#
# COMPACT_ATOMS: atom_id res chain seq x y z
N MET A 1 34.81 21.02 6.46
CA MET A 1 34.15 20.35 5.31
C MET A 1 32.68 20.24 5.62
N ALA A 2 31.84 21.04 4.96
CA ALA A 2 30.40 20.88 5.06
C ALA A 2 30.02 19.66 4.20
N ILE A 3 29.42 18.64 4.81
CA ILE A 3 28.86 17.51 4.08
C ILE A 3 27.67 18.05 3.30
N LYS A 4 27.84 18.23 1.99
CA LYS A 4 26.73 18.53 1.08
C LYS A 4 25.83 17.29 1.09
N GLN A 5 24.70 17.41 1.77
CA GLN A 5 23.64 16.41 1.77
C GLN A 5 23.25 16.22 0.30
N GLY A 6 23.47 15.01 -0.20
CA GLY A 6 23.28 14.67 -1.61
C GLY A 6 21.89 15.09 -2.05
N GLU A 7 21.84 15.71 -3.22
CA GLU A 7 20.64 16.07 -3.96
C GLU A 7 20.01 14.78 -4.51
N GLU A 8 19.59 13.90 -3.62
CA GLU A 8 18.80 12.73 -3.97
C GLU A 8 17.33 13.10 -3.85
N ASP A 9 16.83 13.76 -4.90
CA ASP A 9 15.40 13.99 -5.13
C ASP A 9 14.66 12.64 -5.04
N ALA A 10 14.16 12.32 -3.85
CA ALA A 10 13.27 11.19 -3.65
C ALA A 10 11.94 11.53 -4.33
N LYS A 11 11.85 11.23 -5.62
CA LYS A 11 10.64 11.45 -6.42
C LYS A 11 9.47 10.72 -5.74
N PHE A 12 8.36 11.43 -5.51
CA PHE A 12 7.22 10.95 -4.72
C PHE A 12 6.48 9.78 -5.38
N VAL A 13 6.49 9.72 -6.72
CA VAL A 13 5.83 8.69 -7.54
C VAL A 13 6.75 8.26 -8.69
N LYS A 14 6.92 6.96 -8.86
CA LYS A 14 7.69 6.37 -9.97
C LYS A 14 6.95 6.54 -11.30
N LYS A 15 7.58 7.15 -12.31
CA LYS A 15 7.13 7.09 -13.71
C LYS A 15 7.81 5.91 -14.42
N GLU A 16 7.07 5.17 -15.25
CA GLU A 16 7.50 3.87 -15.82
C GLU A 16 8.83 3.88 -16.58
N GLU A 17 9.27 5.01 -17.11
CA GLU A 17 10.54 5.15 -17.86
C GLU A 17 11.81 5.14 -17.01
N ASP A 18 11.71 5.34 -15.70
CA ASP A 18 12.90 5.52 -14.84
C ASP A 18 13.22 4.23 -14.05
N LYS A 19 14.38 3.61 -14.34
CA LYS A 19 14.91 2.41 -13.64
C LYS A 19 15.54 2.72 -12.27
N SER A 20 15.43 3.94 -11.75
CA SER A 20 16.03 4.31 -10.47
C SER A 20 15.27 3.70 -9.27
N ARG A 21 16.02 3.33 -8.21
CA ARG A 21 15.49 2.65 -7.01
C ARG A 21 15.07 3.61 -5.88
N ASN A 22 15.33 4.92 -6.01
CA ASN A 22 15.04 5.95 -5.00
C ASN A 22 13.62 6.53 -5.17
N TYR A 23 12.58 5.77 -4.83
CA TYR A 23 11.20 6.25 -4.77
C TYR A 23 10.54 5.85 -3.44
N ILE A 24 9.89 6.82 -2.78
CA ILE A 24 9.17 6.60 -1.50
C ILE A 24 7.94 5.71 -1.73
N PHE A 25 7.17 5.98 -2.79
CA PHE A 25 6.16 5.07 -3.31
C PHE A 25 6.66 4.47 -4.61
N GLN A 26 7.29 3.30 -4.50
CA GLN A 26 7.51 2.46 -5.68
C GLN A 26 6.15 1.97 -6.16
N ASP A 27 5.85 2.19 -7.45
CA ASP A 27 4.78 1.48 -8.17
C ASP A 27 5.17 0.01 -8.35
N ASN A 28 5.29 -0.67 -7.21
CA ASN A 28 5.64 -2.06 -7.13
C ASN A 28 4.32 -2.80 -7.06
N LYS A 29 3.89 -3.34 -8.21
CA LYS A 29 2.66 -4.12 -8.36
C LYS A 29 2.49 -5.16 -7.23
N LYS A 30 3.60 -5.71 -6.70
CA LYS A 30 3.59 -6.63 -5.55
C LYS A 30 3.05 -6.01 -4.25
N THR A 31 3.44 -4.77 -3.93
CA THR A 31 2.95 -4.06 -2.73
C THR A 31 1.47 -3.75 -2.86
N ILE A 32 1.03 -3.31 -4.04
CA ILE A 32 -0.38 -3.03 -4.31
C ILE A 32 -1.21 -4.32 -4.23
N ILE A 33 -0.73 -5.42 -4.84
CA ILE A 33 -1.39 -6.73 -4.75
C ILE A 33 -1.49 -7.18 -3.28
N GLY A 34 -0.42 -7.06 -2.50
CA GLY A 34 -0.43 -7.39 -1.07
C GLY A 34 -1.45 -6.57 -0.28
N ALA A 35 -1.51 -5.26 -0.52
CA ALA A 35 -2.48 -4.38 0.13
C ALA A 35 -3.92 -4.73 -0.24
N ILE A 36 -4.18 -5.07 -1.51
CA ILE A 36 -5.51 -5.52 -1.98
C ILE A 36 -5.93 -6.81 -1.28
N ILE A 37 -5.04 -7.79 -1.14
CA ILE A 37 -5.35 -9.05 -0.45
C ILE A 37 -5.76 -8.80 1.00
N ILE A 38 -5.01 -7.96 1.72
CA ILE A 38 -5.33 -7.61 3.11
C ILE A 38 -6.69 -6.89 3.17
N MET A 39 -6.95 -5.93 2.28
CA MET A 39 -8.24 -5.23 2.24
C MET A 39 -9.42 -6.17 2.00
N VAL A 40 -9.29 -7.12 1.07
CA VAL A 40 -10.34 -8.12 0.79
C VAL A 40 -10.59 -8.99 2.00
N MET A 41 -9.54 -9.46 2.67
CA MET A 41 -9.66 -10.28 3.88
C MET A 41 -10.37 -9.52 5.01
N LEU A 42 -10.03 -8.24 5.21
CA LEU A 42 -10.71 -7.39 6.19
C LEU A 42 -12.20 -7.19 5.86
N ALA A 43 -12.52 -6.97 4.59
CA ALA A 43 -13.92 -6.83 4.15
C ALA A 43 -14.74 -8.09 4.42
N VAL A 44 -14.17 -9.28 4.20
CA VAL A 44 -14.82 -10.56 4.52
C VAL A 44 -15.09 -10.71 6.01
N ILE A 45 -14.12 -10.34 6.87
CA ILE A 45 -14.30 -10.39 8.33
C ILE A 45 -15.42 -9.45 8.77
N ILE A 46 -15.44 -8.21 8.26
CA ILE A 46 -16.49 -7.23 8.57
C ILE A 46 -17.86 -7.76 8.15
N MET A 47 -17.98 -8.32 6.94
CA MET A 47 -19.22 -8.94 6.50
C MET A 47 -19.65 -10.09 7.42
N GLY A 48 -18.73 -10.94 7.85
CA GLY A 48 -19.01 -12.01 8.81
C GLY A 48 -19.56 -11.49 10.15
N ILE A 49 -18.99 -10.39 10.67
CA ILE A 49 -19.45 -9.75 11.90
C ILE A 49 -20.85 -9.16 11.72
N VAL A 50 -21.09 -8.44 10.63
CA VAL A 50 -22.40 -7.82 10.35
C VAL A 50 -23.48 -8.90 10.18
N LEU A 51 -23.21 -9.94 9.39
CA LEU A 51 -24.13 -11.05 9.22
C LEU A 51 -24.35 -11.79 10.55
N SER A 52 -23.30 -12.00 11.34
CA SER A 52 -23.44 -12.60 12.67
C SER A 52 -24.34 -11.76 13.58
N GLY A 53 -24.22 -10.44 13.59
CA GLY A 53 -25.10 -9.57 14.37
C GLY A 53 -26.55 -9.68 13.89
N VAL A 54 -26.77 -9.57 12.58
CA VAL A 54 -28.12 -9.68 12.00
C VAL A 54 -28.76 -11.04 12.27
N PHE A 55 -28.05 -12.16 12.02
CA PHE A 55 -28.59 -13.52 12.13
C PHE A 55 -28.63 -14.08 13.56
N LEU A 56 -27.82 -13.58 14.49
CA LEU A 56 -27.87 -14.03 15.90
C LEU A 56 -28.77 -13.15 16.78
N GLU A 57 -29.06 -11.91 16.39
CA GLU A 57 -29.99 -11.03 17.12
C GLU A 57 -31.43 -11.04 16.54
N SER A 58 -31.68 -11.71 15.41
CA SER A 58 -33.04 -11.98 14.90
C SER A 58 -33.53 -13.39 15.20
#